data_AF-K6W5V2-F1
#
_entry.id   AF-K6W5V2-F1
#
_cell.length_a   1.000
_cell.length_b   1.000
_cell.length_c   1.000
_cell.angle_alpha   90.00
_cell.angle_beta   90.00
_cell.angle_gamma   90.00
#
_symmetry.space_group_name_H-M   'P 1'
#
loop_
_entity.id
_entity.type
_entity.pdbx_description
1 polymer ?
#
loop_
_entity_poly.entity_id
_entity_poly.type
_entity_poly.pdbx_seq_one_letter_code
_entity_poly.pdbx_strand_id
1 'polypeptide(L)' 'MTDYAEKAAMYWVTSDGAYAVGDPGLGDELAELAAQCDTWAHEDRTGVHGTVG' A
#
# COMPACT_ATOMS: atom_id res chain seq x y z
N MET A 1 5.90 16.29 0.84
CA MET A 1 6.74 15.33 0.10
C MET A 1 7.14 14.23 1.09
N THR A 2 6.14 13.56 1.65
CA THR A 2 6.28 12.73 2.86
C THR A 2 5.24 11.63 2.98
N ASP A 3 4.17 11.64 2.18
CA ASP A 3 3.03 10.73 2.34
C ASP A 3 3.30 9.33 1.77
N TYR A 4 3.95 9.25 0.59
CA TYR A 4 4.23 7.97 -0.08
C TYR A 4 5.23 7.10 0.68
N ALA A 5 6.34 7.67 1.16
CA ALA A 5 7.38 6.90 1.84
C ALA A 5 6.87 6.28 3.16
N GLU A 6 6.02 7.00 3.89
CA GLU A 6 5.38 6.52 5.12
C GLU A 6 4.36 5.41 4.82
N LYS A 7 3.53 5.61 3.79
CA LYS A 7 2.57 4.60 3.32
C LYS A 7 3.25 3.32 2.81
N ALA A 8 4.36 3.45 2.08
CA ALA A 8 5.14 2.31 1.59
C ALA A 8 5.82 1.53 2.74
N ALA A 9 6.29 2.23 3.78
CA ALA A 9 6.84 1.57 4.96
C ALA A 9 5.78 0.75 5.71
N MET A 10 4.55 1.27 5.84
CA MET A 10 3.41 0.52 6.39
C MET A 10 3.08 -0.72 5.57
N TYR A 11 3.04 -0.60 4.23
CA TYR A 11 2.83 -1.75 3.34
C TYR A 11 3.85 -2.87 3.60
N TRP A 12 5.13 -2.52 3.72
CA TRP A 12 6.19 -3.49 3.97
C TRP A 12 6.00 -4.23 5.30
N VAL A 13 5.66 -3.51 6.38
CA VAL A 13 5.44 -4.12 7.70
C VAL A 13 4.22 -5.06 7.70
N THR A 14 3.11 -4.63 7.08
CA THR A 14 1.89 -5.45 6.97
C THR A 14 2.12 -6.70 6.13
N SER A 15 2.82 -6.56 5.00
CA SER A 15 3.13 -7.68 4.11
C SER A 15 4.05 -8.70 4.76
N ASP A 16 5.10 -8.24 5.44
CA ASP A 16 6.04 -9.10 6.16
C ASP A 16 5.33 -9.90 7.27
N GLY A 17 4.45 -9.24 8.03
CA GLY A 17 3.63 -9.89 9.05
C GLY A 17 2.69 -10.96 8.47
N ALA A 18 2.02 -10.67 7.36
CA ALA A 18 1.14 -11.62 6.69
C ALA A 18 1.91 -12.85 6.15
N TYR A 19 3.08 -12.63 5.54
CA TYR A 19 3.97 -13.71 5.12
C TYR A 19 4.46 -14.56 6.30
N ALA A 20 4.79 -13.94 7.44
CA ALA A 20 5.25 -14.65 8.63
C ALA A 20 4.14 -15.51 9.28
N VAL A 21 2.88 -15.05 9.22
CA VAL A 21 1.71 -15.80 9.70
C VAL A 21 1.34 -16.93 8.72
N GLY A 22 1.62 -16.76 7.43
CA GLY A 22 1.33 -17.76 6.40
C GLY A 22 -0.15 -17.96 6.15
N ASP A 23 -0.99 -16.96 6.46
CA ASP A 23 -2.43 -17.04 6.29
C ASP A 23 -2.82 -16.74 4.82
N PRO A 24 -3.35 -17.73 4.08
CA PRO A 24 -3.79 -17.52 2.70
C PRO A 24 -4.99 -16.56 2.57
N GLY A 25 -5.75 -16.32 3.64
CA GLY A 25 -6.85 -15.35 3.67
C GLY A 25 -6.40 -13.89 3.61
N LEU A 26 -5.13 -13.62 3.92
CA LEU A 26 -4.55 -12.27 3.79
C LEU A 26 -4.11 -11.97 2.35
N GLY A 27 -4.12 -12.94 1.44
CA GLY A 27 -3.68 -12.76 0.06
C GLY A 27 -4.46 -11.70 -0.72
N ASP A 28 -5.79 -11.68 -0.57
CA ASP A 28 -6.66 -10.69 -1.22
C ASP A 28 -6.42 -9.29 -0.65
N GLU A 29 -6.26 -9.18 0.68
CA GLU A 29 -5.98 -7.91 1.36
C GLU A 29 -4.60 -7.35 0.96
N LEU A 30 -3.59 -8.21 0.80
CA LEU A 30 -2.27 -7.83 0.29
C LEU A 30 -2.32 -7.39 -1.18
N ALA A 31 -3.16 -8.02 -2.00
CA ALA A 31 -3.34 -7.65 -3.40
C ALA A 31 -4.02 -6.27 -3.52
N GLU A 32 -5.04 -6.00 -2.70
CA GLU A 32 -5.66 -4.66 -2.61
C GLU A 32 -4.68 -3.61 -2.09
N LEU A 33 -3.84 -3.95 -1.11
CA LEU A 33 -2.84 -3.03 -0.56
C LEU A 33 -1.72 -2.71 -1.58
N ALA A 34 -1.33 -3.69 -2.40
CA ALA A 34 -0.39 -3.48 -3.50
C ALA A 34 -0.97 -2.55 -4.58
N ALA A 35 -2.25 -2.70 -4.94
CA ALA A 35 -2.93 -1.81 -5.87
C ALA A 35 -3.03 -0.36 -5.34
N GLN A 36 -3.22 -0.19 -4.03
CA GLN A 36 -3.19 1.13 -3.38
C GLN A 36 -1.79 1.77 -3.42
N CYS A 37 -0.72 0.98 -3.26
CA CYS A 37 0.65 1.49 -3.39
C CYS A 37 0.93 2.06 -4.78
N ASP A 38 0.45 1.43 -5.85
CA ASP A 38 0.58 1.94 -7.22
C ASP A 38 -0.17 3.27 -7.39
N THR A 39 -1.34 3.39 -6.76
CA THR A 39 -2.11 4.65 -6.76
C THR A 39 -1.34 5.75 -6.05
N TRP A 40 -0.83 5.49 -4.83
CA TRP A 40 -0.04 6.48 -4.09
C TRP A 40 1.23 6.88 -4.81
N ALA A 41 1.91 5.95 -5.49
CA ALA A 41 3.07 6.25 -6.33
C ALA A 41 2.71 7.15 -7.52
N HIS A 42 1.52 6.97 -8.11
CA HIS A 42 1.01 7.82 -9.17
C HIS A 42 0.65 9.22 -8.67
N GLU A 43 -0.01 9.32 -7.52
CA GLU A 43 -0.39 10.59 -6.88
C GLU A 43 0.85 11.39 -6.48
N ASP A 44 1.86 10.75 -5.88
CA ASP A 44 3.12 11.41 -5.51
C ASP A 44 3.88 11.91 -6.75
N ARG A 45 3.91 11.11 -7.83
CA ARG A 45 4.55 11.49 -9.09
C ARG A 45 3.85 12.65 -9.80
N THR A 46 2.52 12.70 -9.73
CA THR A 46 1.72 13.69 -10.48
C THR A 46 1.35 14.92 -9.64
N GLY A 47 1.51 14.85 -8.32
CA GLY A 47 1.04 15.86 -7.37
C GLY A 47 -0.47 15.96 -7.24
N VAL A 48 -1.22 15.08 -7.93
CA VAL A 48 -2.68 15.02 -7.90
C VAL A 48 -3.07 13.97 -6.88
N HIS A 49 -3.60 14.40 -5.73
CA HIS A 49 -4.23 13.48 -4.78
C HIS A 49 -5.67 13.28 -5.22
N GLY A 50 -6.05 12.02 -5.49
CA GLY A 50 -7.42 11.68 -5.81
C GLY A 50 -8.32 12.07 -4.64
N THR A 51 -9.25 13.00 -4.88
CA THR A 51 -10.33 13.24 -3.92
C THR A 51 -11.26 12.04 -4.03
N VAL A 52 -11.03 11.02 -3.20
CA VAL A 52 -12.06 10.02 -2.90
C VAL A 52 -13.15 10.77 -2.13
N GLY A 53 -14.21 11.13 -2.85
CA GLY A 53 -15.49 11.61 -2.32
C GLY A 53 -16.54 10.53 -2.43
#